data_AF-A0AAU2M2P0-F1
#
_entry.id   AF-A0AAU2M2P0-F1
#
_cell.length_a   1.000
_cell.length_b   1.000
_cell.length_c   1.000
_cell.angle_alpha   90.00
_cell.angle_beta   90.00
_cell.angle_gamma   90.00
#
_symmetry.space_group_name_H-M   'P 1'
#
loop_
_entity.id
_entity.type
_entity.pdbx_description
1 polymer ?
#
loop_
_entity_poly.entity_id
_entity_poly.type
_entity_poly.pdbx_seq_one_letter_code
_entity_poly.pdbx_strand_id
1 'polypeptide(L)'
;MTEREAPQDRLTAYAECLRDACTTGRRMTRSELEARRAEGERAAELGLTLRVMIREYLAVSQEVLNRVPTQQVGSLLGVTEQAIDAFVEGYERAQHQAVRQEEAARREFIDDLLYGLSDLGRLAERAERFGLRLSQAHAVAVASGPEPYGDGYPVARGIESAVLTRFAGRQILLTTKDGRLICVAPGDQPDVLAFFAKQAYAATDGGKVAIGRSHPGAGGVVHSYEEALNALDLAERMGLDGPVLHAADLLVYPVLTRDRQAMADLVENVLGPLRNGRGGAQTFIDTLTAYFDSGCVATEAARRLSLSVRALTYRLERIHSLTGADPADPVNRYTLQTAVIGARLLDWPDTEG
;
A
#
# COMPACT_ATOMS: atom_id res chain seq x y z
N MET A 1 -15.59 -13.47 32.63
CA MET A 1 -16.09 -14.81 33.01
C MET A 1 -17.50 -14.95 32.48
N THR A 2 -17.65 -15.33 31.22
CA THR A 2 -18.93 -15.62 30.57
C THR A 2 -19.12 -17.13 30.62
N GLU A 3 -20.28 -17.57 31.10
CA GLU A 3 -20.63 -18.97 31.30
C GLU A 3 -20.41 -19.79 30.02
N ARG A 4 -19.56 -20.81 30.12
CA ARG A 4 -19.46 -21.90 29.15
C ARG A 4 -20.77 -22.68 29.22
N GLU A 5 -21.73 -22.40 28.36
CA GLU A 5 -22.79 -23.36 28.05
C GLU A 5 -22.11 -24.61 27.48
N ALA A 6 -22.27 -25.76 28.14
CA ALA A 6 -21.63 -26.98 27.68
C ALA A 6 -22.23 -27.38 26.31
N PRO A 7 -21.45 -28.02 25.42
CA PRO A 7 -21.97 -28.51 24.12
C PRO A 7 -23.26 -29.35 24.26
N GLN A 8 -23.42 -30.03 25.39
CA GLN A 8 -24.60 -30.81 25.76
C GLN A 8 -25.83 -29.96 26.09
N ASP A 9 -25.68 -28.81 26.77
CA ASP A 9 -26.80 -27.95 27.14
C ASP A 9 -27.47 -27.35 25.90
N ARG A 10 -26.62 -26.93 24.95
CA ARG A 10 -26.99 -26.39 23.65
C ARG A 10 -27.81 -27.36 22.79
N LEU A 11 -27.34 -28.61 22.69
CA LEU A 11 -28.00 -29.67 21.92
C LEU A 11 -29.27 -30.15 22.63
N THR A 12 -29.33 -30.08 23.96
CA THR A 12 -30.53 -30.38 24.74
C THR A 12 -31.63 -29.35 24.48
N ALA A 13 -31.29 -28.05 24.54
CA ALA A 13 -32.22 -26.97 24.19
C ALA A 13 -32.72 -27.07 22.75
N TYR A 14 -31.87 -27.48 21.81
CA TYR A 14 -32.27 -27.76 20.43
C TYR A 14 -33.30 -28.89 20.34
N ALA A 15 -33.03 -30.02 21.01
CA ALA A 15 -33.92 -31.18 21.02
C ALA A 15 -35.28 -30.90 21.67
N GLU A 16 -35.33 -30.01 22.68
CA GLU A 16 -36.58 -29.55 23.31
C GLU A 16 -37.41 -28.70 22.36
N CYS A 17 -36.78 -27.75 21.68
CA CYS A 17 -37.43 -26.91 20.67
C CYS A 17 -38.02 -27.75 19.52
N LEU A 18 -37.27 -28.74 19.01
CA LEU A 18 -37.76 -29.67 17.99
C LEU A 18 -38.99 -30.46 18.47
N ARG A 19 -38.96 -30.97 19.71
CA ARG A 19 -40.08 -31.73 20.28
C ARG A 19 -41.32 -30.87 20.44
N ASP A 20 -41.19 -29.66 20.98
CA ASP A 20 -42.31 -28.73 21.16
C ASP A 20 -42.91 -28.27 19.83
N ALA A 21 -42.07 -28.01 18.83
CA ALA A 21 -42.53 -27.63 17.51
C ALA A 21 -43.28 -28.78 16.79
N CYS A 22 -42.84 -30.03 16.98
CA CYS A 22 -43.53 -31.20 16.43
C CYS A 22 -44.89 -31.45 17.10
N THR A 23 -45.00 -31.29 18.41
CA THR A 23 -46.26 -31.52 19.15
C THR A 23 -47.31 -30.45 18.84
N THR A 24 -46.88 -29.19 18.67
CA THR A 24 -47.77 -28.05 18.43
C THR A 24 -47.99 -27.73 16.95
N GLY A 25 -47.15 -28.27 16.06
CA GLY A 25 -47.16 -27.96 14.62
C GLY A 25 -46.73 -26.52 14.30
N ARG A 26 -46.18 -25.79 15.28
CA ARG A 26 -45.75 -24.39 15.12
C ARG A 26 -44.38 -24.29 14.46
N ARG A 27 -44.08 -23.12 13.90
CA ARG A 27 -42.72 -22.74 13.46
C ARG A 27 -41.89 -22.26 14.66
N MET A 28 -40.56 -22.21 14.51
CA MET A 28 -39.70 -21.58 15.52
C MET A 28 -40.12 -20.12 15.75
N THR A 29 -40.17 -19.72 17.01
CA THR A 29 -40.38 -18.34 17.44
C THR A 29 -39.15 -17.49 17.13
N ARG A 30 -39.34 -16.17 17.14
CA ARG A 30 -38.24 -15.22 16.96
C ARG A 30 -37.12 -15.41 18.00
N SER A 31 -37.46 -15.63 19.26
CA SER A 31 -36.48 -15.84 20.33
C SER A 31 -35.69 -17.15 20.15
N GLU A 32 -36.34 -18.22 19.68
CA GLU A 32 -35.66 -19.49 19.37
C GLU A 32 -34.68 -19.32 18.20
N LEU A 33 -35.07 -18.60 17.14
CA LEU A 33 -34.19 -18.28 16.02
C LEU A 33 -33.03 -17.37 16.44
N GLU A 34 -33.26 -16.36 17.28
CA GLU A 34 -32.21 -15.51 17.84
C GLU A 34 -31.23 -16.31 18.70
N ALA A 35 -31.71 -17.29 19.48
CA ALA A 35 -30.84 -18.20 20.23
C ALA A 35 -29.96 -19.06 19.31
N ARG A 36 -30.49 -19.54 18.18
CA ARG A 36 -29.71 -20.29 17.17
C ARG A 36 -28.65 -19.42 16.50
N ARG A 37 -28.97 -18.15 16.18
CA ARG A 37 -27.99 -17.18 15.65
C ARG A 37 -26.86 -16.94 16.65
N ALA A 38 -27.19 -16.64 17.90
CA ALA A 38 -26.19 -16.40 18.95
C ALA A 38 -25.31 -17.64 19.23
N GLU A 39 -25.84 -18.83 18.99
CA GLU A 39 -25.08 -20.08 19.04
C GLU A 39 -24.12 -20.22 17.85
N GLY A 40 -24.56 -19.88 16.64
CA GLY A 40 -23.72 -19.81 15.45
C GLY A 40 -22.58 -18.80 15.60
N GLU A 41 -22.87 -17.62 16.15
CA GLU A 41 -21.88 -16.58 16.44
C GLU A 41 -20.79 -17.10 17.40
N ARG A 42 -21.19 -17.68 18.55
CA ARG A 42 -20.26 -18.27 19.51
C ARG A 42 -19.43 -19.42 18.90
N ALA A 43 -20.03 -20.23 18.05
CA ALA A 43 -19.33 -21.32 17.37
C ALA A 43 -18.23 -20.80 16.45
N ALA A 44 -18.49 -19.71 15.71
CA ALA A 44 -17.49 -19.05 14.88
C ALA A 44 -16.36 -18.44 15.72
N GLU A 45 -16.67 -17.78 16.83
CA GLU A 45 -15.68 -17.20 17.76
C GLU A 45 -14.76 -18.26 18.37
N LEU A 46 -15.29 -19.47 18.62
CA LEU A 46 -14.53 -20.61 19.12
C LEU A 46 -13.73 -21.36 18.04
N GLY A 47 -13.83 -20.95 16.77
CA GLY A 47 -13.14 -21.59 15.65
C GLY A 47 -13.66 -22.99 15.31
N LEU A 48 -14.90 -23.32 15.68
CA LEU A 48 -15.51 -24.61 15.39
C LEU A 48 -15.90 -24.70 13.92
N THR A 49 -15.68 -25.84 13.28
CA THR A 49 -16.01 -25.98 11.85
C THR A 49 -17.51 -26.12 11.63
N LEU A 50 -18.08 -25.32 10.72
CA LEU A 50 -19.50 -25.36 10.35
C LEU A 50 -20.00 -26.78 10.03
N ARG A 51 -19.17 -27.57 9.33
CA ARG A 51 -19.47 -28.96 8.98
C ARG A 51 -19.73 -29.87 10.18
N VAL A 52 -18.96 -29.71 11.26
CA VAL A 52 -19.13 -30.50 12.49
C VAL A 52 -20.43 -30.09 13.18
N MET A 53 -20.69 -28.78 13.29
CA MET A 53 -21.88 -28.25 13.95
C MET A 53 -23.18 -28.67 13.26
N ILE A 54 -23.21 -28.61 11.92
CA ILE A 54 -24.37 -29.07 11.14
C ILE A 54 -24.61 -30.59 11.35
N ARG A 55 -23.54 -31.40 11.42
CA ARG A 55 -23.67 -32.84 11.67
C ARG A 55 -24.29 -33.12 13.04
N GLU A 56 -23.92 -32.36 14.07
CA GLU A 56 -24.50 -32.51 15.40
C GLU A 56 -25.99 -32.14 15.39
N TYR A 57 -26.38 -31.07 14.71
CA TYR A 57 -27.79 -30.69 14.54
C TYR A 57 -28.57 -31.80 13.85
N LEU A 58 -28.07 -32.32 12.73
CA LEU A 58 -28.71 -33.40 12.00
C LEU A 58 -28.83 -34.69 12.82
N ALA A 59 -27.83 -35.02 13.64
CA ALA A 59 -27.88 -36.18 14.53
C ALA A 59 -29.01 -36.05 15.55
N VAL A 60 -29.15 -34.87 16.19
CA VAL A 60 -30.26 -34.61 17.13
C VAL A 60 -31.61 -34.64 16.41
N SER A 61 -31.74 -34.04 15.22
CA SER A 61 -32.97 -34.12 14.43
C SER A 61 -33.35 -35.55 14.09
N GLN A 62 -32.37 -36.41 13.79
CA GLN A 62 -32.60 -37.83 13.49
C GLN A 62 -33.06 -38.61 14.73
N GLU A 63 -32.52 -38.32 15.91
CA GLU A 63 -33.01 -38.89 17.17
C GLU A 63 -34.46 -38.52 17.48
N VAL A 64 -34.84 -37.26 17.21
CA VAL A 64 -36.21 -36.78 17.38
C VAL A 64 -37.13 -37.42 16.34
N LEU A 65 -36.71 -37.51 15.08
CA LEU A 65 -37.47 -38.14 13.99
C LEU A 65 -37.89 -39.57 14.35
N ASN A 66 -37.01 -40.35 14.99
CA ASN A 66 -37.29 -41.72 15.40
C ASN A 66 -38.37 -41.86 16.50
N ARG A 67 -38.78 -40.76 17.13
CA ARG A 67 -39.74 -40.73 18.24
C ARG A 67 -41.07 -40.04 17.88
N VAL A 68 -41.19 -39.51 16.67
CA VAL A 68 -42.31 -38.65 16.25
C VAL A 68 -43.20 -39.38 15.22
N PRO A 69 -44.54 -39.28 15.30
CA PRO A 69 -45.45 -39.88 14.31
C PRO A 69 -45.24 -39.36 12.88
N THR A 70 -45.52 -40.20 11.88
CA THR A 70 -45.30 -39.90 10.45
C THR A 70 -45.96 -38.60 9.96
N GLN A 71 -47.08 -38.20 10.58
CA GLN A 71 -47.83 -36.99 10.24
C GLN A 71 -47.11 -35.69 10.63
N GLN A 72 -46.14 -35.76 11.54
CA GLN A 72 -45.39 -34.60 12.06
C GLN A 72 -44.00 -34.45 11.41
N VAL A 73 -43.59 -35.38 10.53
CA VAL A 73 -42.27 -35.37 9.87
C VAL A 73 -42.03 -34.11 9.03
N GLY A 74 -43.06 -33.63 8.31
CA GLY A 74 -42.94 -32.39 7.53
C GLY A 74 -42.71 -31.14 8.39
N SER A 75 -43.33 -31.09 9.58
CA SER A 75 -43.11 -30.02 10.55
C SER A 75 -41.70 -30.09 11.12
N LEU A 76 -41.20 -31.28 11.47
CA LEU A 76 -39.83 -31.48 11.96
C LEU A 76 -38.77 -31.01 10.95
N LEU A 77 -38.94 -31.35 9.66
CA LEU A 77 -38.01 -30.93 8.60
C LEU A 77 -37.97 -29.41 8.46
N GLY A 78 -39.14 -28.75 8.43
CA GLY A 78 -39.21 -27.29 8.34
C GLY A 78 -38.61 -26.58 9.55
N VAL A 79 -38.77 -27.13 10.76
CA VAL A 79 -38.15 -26.57 11.99
C VAL A 79 -36.64 -26.81 12.01
N THR A 80 -36.19 -27.96 11.51
CA THR A 80 -34.76 -28.27 11.37
C THR A 80 -34.09 -27.32 10.39
N GLU A 81 -34.71 -27.07 9.24
CA GLU A 81 -34.25 -26.09 8.25
C GLU A 81 -34.15 -24.68 8.88
N GLN A 82 -35.21 -24.23 9.56
CA GLN A 82 -35.21 -22.94 10.28
C GLN A 82 -34.07 -22.82 11.30
N ALA A 83 -33.78 -23.89 12.04
CA ALA A 83 -32.73 -23.89 13.04
C ALA A 83 -31.32 -23.85 12.41
N ILE A 84 -31.11 -24.63 11.34
CA ILE A 84 -29.84 -24.66 10.62
C ILE A 84 -29.60 -23.31 9.93
N ASP A 85 -30.59 -22.75 9.25
CA ASP A 85 -30.48 -21.46 8.57
C ASP A 85 -30.13 -20.35 9.56
N ALA A 86 -30.84 -20.28 10.70
CA ALA A 86 -30.54 -19.30 11.74
C ALA A 86 -29.14 -19.49 12.35
N PHE A 87 -28.71 -20.74 12.54
CA PHE A 87 -27.36 -21.04 13.02
C PHE A 87 -26.28 -20.61 12.01
N VAL A 88 -26.45 -20.96 10.73
CA VAL A 88 -25.53 -20.60 9.65
C VAL A 88 -25.46 -19.09 9.49
N GLU A 89 -26.60 -18.38 9.53
CA GLU A 89 -26.66 -16.92 9.45
C GLU A 89 -25.80 -16.26 10.55
N GLY A 90 -25.93 -16.72 11.80
CA GLY A 90 -25.11 -16.23 12.92
C GLY A 90 -23.63 -16.55 12.75
N TYR A 91 -23.31 -17.77 12.31
CA TYR A 91 -21.93 -18.22 12.08
C TYR A 91 -21.24 -17.41 10.97
N GLU A 92 -21.87 -17.26 9.82
CA GLU A 92 -21.34 -16.51 8.67
C GLU A 92 -21.18 -15.02 9.02
N ARG A 93 -22.15 -14.44 9.72
CA ARG A 93 -22.07 -13.05 10.20
C ARG A 93 -20.86 -12.85 11.12
N ALA A 94 -20.66 -13.72 12.10
CA ALA A 94 -19.51 -13.63 13.01
C ALA A 94 -18.18 -13.83 12.27
N GLN A 95 -18.10 -14.79 11.35
CA GLN A 95 -16.92 -14.97 10.48
C GLN A 95 -16.62 -13.71 9.65
N HIS A 96 -17.61 -13.15 8.97
CA HIS A 96 -17.44 -11.93 8.19
C HIS A 96 -17.03 -10.74 9.05
N GLN A 97 -17.61 -10.61 10.24
CA GLN A 97 -17.27 -9.56 11.19
C GLN A 97 -15.84 -9.71 11.70
N ALA A 98 -15.40 -10.93 12.02
CA ALA A 98 -14.03 -11.21 12.43
C ALA A 98 -13.02 -10.85 11.32
N VAL A 99 -13.30 -11.24 10.07
CA VAL A 99 -12.46 -10.86 8.92
C VAL A 99 -12.37 -9.34 8.77
N ARG A 100 -13.51 -8.63 8.86
CA ARG A 100 -13.52 -7.15 8.76
C ARG A 100 -12.75 -6.49 9.91
N GLN A 101 -12.88 -7.00 11.12
CA GLN A 101 -12.14 -6.50 12.28
C GLN A 101 -10.64 -6.72 12.13
N GLU A 102 -10.23 -7.89 11.63
CA GLU A 102 -8.83 -8.19 11.35
C GLU A 102 -8.25 -7.29 10.24
N GLU A 103 -8.99 -7.09 9.14
CA GLU A 103 -8.60 -6.14 8.10
C GLU A 103 -8.52 -4.70 8.63
N ALA A 104 -9.48 -4.27 9.45
CA ALA A 104 -9.46 -2.93 10.05
C ALA A 104 -8.25 -2.76 10.98
N ALA A 105 -7.96 -3.75 11.83
CA ALA A 105 -6.80 -3.74 12.72
C ALA A 105 -5.46 -3.75 11.95
N ARG A 106 -5.41 -4.44 10.80
CA ARG A 106 -4.26 -4.42 9.89
C ARG A 106 -4.09 -3.05 9.24
N ARG A 107 -5.15 -2.43 8.73
CA ARG A 107 -5.10 -1.07 8.16
C ARG A 107 -4.64 -0.04 9.19
N GLU A 108 -5.22 -0.07 10.39
CA GLU A 108 -4.82 0.80 11.50
C GLU A 108 -3.33 0.61 11.85
N PHE A 109 -2.86 -0.64 11.92
CA PHE A 109 -1.44 -0.93 12.20
C PHE A 109 -0.52 -0.35 11.12
N ILE A 110 -0.93 -0.45 9.86
CA ILE A 110 -0.14 0.05 8.73
C ILE A 110 -0.09 1.57 8.75
N ASP A 111 -1.20 2.24 9.05
CA ASP A 111 -1.22 3.69 9.21
C ASP A 111 -0.32 4.13 10.38
N ASP A 112 -0.42 3.46 11.52
CA ASP A 112 0.46 3.69 12.66
C ASP A 112 1.94 3.48 12.30
N LEU A 113 2.24 2.44 11.53
CA LEU A 113 3.60 2.05 11.15
C LEU A 113 4.20 3.00 10.12
N LEU A 114 3.43 3.46 9.12
CA LEU A 114 3.95 4.27 8.01
C LEU A 114 4.04 5.75 8.36
N TYR A 115 3.18 6.26 9.24
CA TYR A 115 3.20 7.67 9.68
C TYR A 115 3.83 7.88 11.06
N GLY A 116 4.26 6.81 11.74
CA GLY A 116 4.92 6.89 13.04
C GLY A 116 4.01 7.46 14.15
N LEU A 117 2.70 7.27 14.04
CA LEU A 117 1.69 7.91 14.91
C LEU A 117 1.53 7.21 16.28
N SER A 118 2.21 6.08 16.51
CA SER A 118 2.01 5.22 17.67
C SER A 118 3.29 4.98 18.49
N ASP A 119 3.10 4.64 19.77
CA ASP A 119 4.18 4.20 20.66
C ASP A 119 4.84 2.90 20.13
N LEU A 120 6.17 2.91 20.08
CA LEU A 120 7.01 1.80 19.61
C LEU A 120 6.71 0.47 20.30
N GLY A 121 6.35 0.48 21.58
CA GLY A 121 6.01 -0.72 22.34
C GLY A 121 4.73 -1.39 21.83
N ARG A 122 3.68 -0.59 21.55
CA ARG A 122 2.41 -1.08 20.99
C ARG A 122 2.55 -1.52 19.53
N LEU A 123 3.37 -0.81 18.76
CA LEU A 123 3.71 -1.20 17.39
C LEU A 123 4.44 -2.54 17.34
N ALA A 124 5.41 -2.77 18.24
CA ALA A 124 6.16 -4.02 18.30
C ALA A 124 5.27 -5.24 18.63
N GLU A 125 4.35 -5.11 19.59
CA GLU A 125 3.41 -6.17 19.96
C GLU A 125 2.52 -6.60 18.78
N ARG A 126 2.06 -5.62 17.98
CA ARG A 126 1.21 -5.86 16.81
C ARG A 126 2.01 -6.34 15.60
N ALA A 127 3.26 -5.91 15.45
CA ALA A 127 4.09 -6.19 14.28
C ALA A 127 4.33 -7.69 14.07
N GLU A 128 4.57 -8.45 15.15
CA GLU A 128 4.79 -9.90 15.03
C GLU A 128 3.57 -10.63 14.46
N ARG A 129 2.35 -10.20 14.84
CA ARG A 129 1.10 -10.75 14.29
C ARG A 129 0.99 -10.55 12.78
N PHE A 130 1.57 -9.47 12.26
CA PHE A 130 1.58 -9.15 10.83
C PHE A 130 2.88 -9.55 10.12
N GLY A 131 3.73 -10.34 10.78
CA GLY A 131 4.92 -10.91 10.17
C GLY A 131 6.09 -9.94 10.07
N LEU A 132 6.17 -8.91 10.91
CA LEU A 132 7.29 -7.97 10.98
C LEU A 132 8.03 -8.08 12.31
N ARG A 133 9.38 -8.05 12.29
CA ARG A 133 10.22 -7.93 13.49
C ARG A 133 10.93 -6.60 13.51
N LEU A 134 10.30 -5.60 14.11
CA LEU A 134 10.79 -4.21 14.14
C LEU A 134 12.17 -4.02 14.82
N SER A 135 12.75 -5.04 15.44
CA SER A 135 14.13 -5.03 15.94
C SER A 135 15.18 -5.09 14.82
N GLN A 136 14.79 -5.56 13.63
CA GLN A 136 15.67 -5.68 12.47
C GLN A 136 15.62 -4.42 11.60
N ALA A 137 16.57 -4.30 10.67
CA ALA A 137 16.51 -3.29 9.64
C ALA A 137 15.49 -3.69 8.56
N HIS A 138 14.78 -2.71 8.04
CA HIS A 138 13.78 -2.90 6.98
C HIS A 138 14.04 -1.94 5.84
N ALA A 139 13.66 -2.37 4.64
CA ALA A 139 13.55 -1.52 3.48
C ALA A 139 12.12 -1.63 2.92
N VAL A 140 11.67 -0.56 2.28
CA VAL A 140 10.31 -0.39 1.77
C VAL A 140 10.38 -0.06 0.30
N ALA A 141 9.61 -0.79 -0.50
CA ALA A 141 9.34 -0.47 -1.90
C ALA A 141 7.92 0.05 -2.05
N VAL A 142 7.75 1.08 -2.86
CA VAL A 142 6.45 1.71 -3.17
C VAL A 142 6.28 1.73 -4.67
N ALA A 143 5.22 1.05 -5.14
CA ALA A 143 4.84 1.03 -6.54
C ALA A 143 3.67 1.98 -6.80
N SER A 144 3.78 2.76 -7.88
CA SER A 144 2.76 3.66 -8.39
C SER A 144 2.46 3.30 -9.84
N GLY A 145 1.19 3.10 -10.17
CA GLY A 145 0.72 2.81 -11.53
C GLY A 145 -0.06 3.97 -12.13
N PRO A 146 -0.42 3.90 -13.43
CA PRO A 146 -1.32 4.86 -14.06
C PRO A 146 -2.74 4.83 -13.46
N GLU A 147 -3.17 3.66 -12.98
CA GLU A 147 -4.37 3.51 -12.16
C GLU A 147 -3.98 3.33 -10.68
N PRO A 148 -4.73 3.93 -9.74
CA PRO A 148 -4.53 3.71 -8.31
C PRO A 148 -4.70 2.25 -7.93
N TYR A 149 -3.77 1.71 -7.14
CA TYR A 149 -3.95 0.41 -6.51
C TYR A 149 -5.01 0.50 -5.41
N GLY A 150 -6.18 -0.11 -5.64
CA GLY A 150 -7.24 -0.23 -4.65
C GLY A 150 -7.11 -1.49 -3.75
N ASP A 151 -7.68 -1.42 -2.55
CA ASP A 151 -7.87 -2.58 -1.67
C ASP A 151 -8.70 -3.64 -2.41
N GLY A 152 -8.14 -4.85 -2.59
CA GLY A 152 -8.80 -5.95 -3.29
C GLY A 152 -8.66 -5.94 -4.81
N TYR A 153 -7.82 -5.07 -5.39
CA TYR A 153 -7.57 -5.09 -6.83
C TYR A 153 -6.91 -6.44 -7.24
N PRO A 154 -7.36 -7.09 -8.34
CA PRO A 154 -6.82 -8.38 -8.78
C PRO A 154 -5.30 -8.35 -8.99
N VAL A 155 -4.78 -7.22 -9.46
CA VAL A 155 -3.35 -7.00 -9.69
C VAL A 155 -2.57 -7.04 -8.38
N ALA A 156 -3.00 -6.31 -7.35
CA ALA A 156 -2.35 -6.29 -6.04
C ALA A 156 -2.33 -7.69 -5.40
N ARG A 157 -3.46 -8.42 -5.48
CA ARG A 157 -3.57 -9.81 -5.02
C ARG A 157 -2.63 -10.76 -5.78
N GLY A 158 -2.50 -10.58 -7.10
CA GLY A 158 -1.59 -11.36 -7.93
C GLY A 158 -0.12 -11.15 -7.55
N ILE A 159 0.29 -9.88 -7.35
CA ILE A 159 1.64 -9.52 -6.91
C ILE A 159 1.91 -10.06 -5.50
N GLU A 160 0.97 -9.87 -4.56
CA GLU A 160 1.05 -10.40 -3.19
C GLU A 160 1.25 -11.93 -3.21
N SER A 161 0.41 -12.65 -3.95
CA SER A 161 0.53 -14.11 -4.08
C SER A 161 1.87 -14.54 -4.66
N ALA A 162 2.35 -13.86 -5.71
CA ALA A 162 3.63 -14.18 -6.33
C ALA A 162 4.82 -13.96 -5.39
N VAL A 163 4.84 -12.84 -4.65
CA VAL A 163 5.89 -12.51 -3.68
C VAL A 163 5.88 -13.51 -2.53
N LEU A 164 4.72 -13.73 -1.90
CA LEU A 164 4.60 -14.64 -0.75
C LEU A 164 4.89 -16.10 -1.12
N THR A 165 4.54 -16.54 -2.33
CA THR A 165 4.87 -17.89 -2.81
C THR A 165 6.37 -18.05 -3.03
N ARG A 166 7.03 -17.05 -3.64
CA ARG A 166 8.46 -17.11 -3.96
C ARG A 166 9.36 -16.99 -2.73
N PHE A 167 8.88 -16.30 -1.70
CA PHE A 167 9.60 -15.95 -0.49
C PHE A 167 8.91 -16.48 0.77
N ALA A 168 8.25 -17.65 0.65
CA ALA A 168 7.51 -18.27 1.73
C ALA A 168 8.35 -18.39 3.02
N GLY A 169 7.74 -18.01 4.16
CA GLY A 169 8.40 -18.04 5.48
C GLY A 169 9.26 -16.82 5.79
N ARG A 170 9.43 -15.87 4.87
CA ARG A 170 10.07 -14.58 5.15
C ARG A 170 9.06 -13.58 5.72
N GLN A 171 9.60 -12.61 6.46
CA GLN A 171 8.85 -11.57 7.17
C GLN A 171 8.56 -10.39 6.26
N ILE A 172 7.58 -10.56 5.38
CA ILE A 172 7.23 -9.59 4.33
C ILE A 172 5.81 -9.10 4.58
N LEU A 173 5.63 -7.78 4.55
CA LEU A 173 4.30 -7.17 4.60
C LEU A 173 4.03 -6.48 3.26
N LEU A 174 2.96 -6.91 2.58
CA LEU A 174 2.39 -6.19 1.44
C LEU A 174 1.10 -5.48 1.85
N THR A 175 0.88 -4.29 1.31
CA THR A 175 -0.34 -3.53 1.57
C THR A 175 -0.58 -2.48 0.49
N THR A 176 -1.77 -1.90 0.46
CA THR A 176 -2.15 -0.80 -0.41
C THR A 176 -2.50 0.44 0.42
N LYS A 177 -1.95 1.60 0.04
CA LYS A 177 -2.23 2.88 0.70
C LYS A 177 -2.16 4.01 -0.33
N ASP A 178 -3.11 4.93 -0.29
CA ASP A 178 -3.18 6.13 -1.14
C ASP A 178 -2.98 5.82 -2.65
N GLY A 179 -3.56 4.72 -3.13
CA GLY A 179 -3.44 4.28 -4.51
C GLY A 179 -2.08 3.67 -4.87
N ARG A 180 -1.23 3.36 -3.89
CA ARG A 180 0.11 2.78 -4.07
C ARG A 180 0.18 1.39 -3.45
N LEU A 181 0.95 0.50 -4.07
CA LEU A 181 1.25 -0.82 -3.50
C LEU A 181 2.59 -0.75 -2.77
N ILE A 182 2.60 -1.15 -1.51
CA ILE A 182 3.74 -1.03 -0.61
C ILE A 182 4.20 -2.43 -0.22
N CYS A 183 5.51 -2.65 -0.25
CA CYS A 183 6.15 -3.88 0.19
C CYS A 183 7.23 -3.54 1.22
N VAL A 184 7.07 -4.03 2.44
CA VAL A 184 8.05 -3.93 3.52
C VAL A 184 8.76 -5.28 3.63
N ALA A 185 10.10 -5.26 3.57
CA ALA A 185 10.92 -6.46 3.67
C ALA A 185 12.13 -6.23 4.59
N PRO A 186 12.75 -7.31 5.12
CA PRO A 186 13.99 -7.20 5.88
C PRO A 186 15.10 -6.60 5.01
N GLY A 187 15.90 -5.73 5.61
CA GLY A 187 16.93 -4.95 4.95
C GLY A 187 18.09 -5.77 4.37
N ASP A 188 18.30 -6.98 4.90
CA ASP A 188 19.29 -7.95 4.43
C ASP A 188 18.80 -8.78 3.23
N GLN A 189 17.57 -8.55 2.76
CA GLN A 189 16.91 -9.29 1.68
C GLN A 189 16.47 -8.38 0.53
N PRO A 190 17.40 -7.71 -0.17
CA PRO A 190 17.08 -6.82 -1.28
C PRO A 190 16.44 -7.55 -2.47
N ASP A 191 16.62 -8.88 -2.57
CA ASP A 191 16.01 -9.73 -3.59
C ASP A 191 14.48 -9.72 -3.55
N VAL A 192 13.88 -9.54 -2.37
CA VAL A 192 12.42 -9.42 -2.20
C VAL A 192 11.89 -8.19 -2.89
N LEU A 193 12.49 -7.02 -2.61
CA LEU A 193 12.04 -5.74 -3.15
C LEU A 193 12.31 -5.64 -4.66
N ALA A 194 13.42 -6.21 -5.14
CA ALA A 194 13.70 -6.29 -6.57
C ALA A 194 12.66 -7.17 -7.31
N PHE A 195 12.29 -8.31 -6.72
CA PHE A 195 11.25 -9.17 -7.29
C PHE A 195 9.88 -8.48 -7.28
N PHE A 196 9.52 -7.85 -6.15
CA PHE A 196 8.31 -7.04 -6.04
C PHE A 196 8.25 -5.97 -7.13
N ALA A 197 9.33 -5.21 -7.31
CA ALA A 197 9.39 -4.15 -8.32
C ALA A 197 9.17 -4.69 -9.73
N LYS A 198 9.77 -5.84 -10.06
CA LYS A 198 9.57 -6.52 -11.33
C LYS A 198 8.11 -6.93 -11.56
N GLN A 199 7.44 -7.48 -10.54
CA GLN A 199 6.04 -7.89 -10.64
C GLN A 199 5.11 -6.68 -10.79
N ALA A 200 5.33 -5.62 -10.02
CA ALA A 200 4.55 -4.40 -10.09
C ALA A 200 4.69 -3.71 -11.47
N TYR A 201 5.91 -3.62 -11.99
CA TYR A 201 6.16 -3.08 -13.33
C TYR A 201 5.45 -3.89 -14.42
N ALA A 202 5.61 -5.22 -14.39
CA ALA A 202 5.00 -6.11 -15.38
C ALA A 202 3.46 -6.06 -15.36
N ALA A 203 2.85 -5.75 -14.22
CA ALA A 203 1.41 -5.73 -14.07
C ALA A 203 0.75 -4.39 -14.40
N THR A 204 1.52 -3.30 -14.52
CA THR A 204 0.97 -1.93 -14.71
C THR A 204 1.36 -1.26 -16.02
N ASP A 205 2.11 -1.94 -16.89
CA ASP A 205 2.46 -1.49 -18.24
C ASP A 205 2.93 -0.02 -18.29
N GLY A 206 3.84 0.35 -17.37
CA GLY A 206 4.37 1.72 -17.27
C GLY A 206 4.38 2.32 -15.86
N GLY A 207 3.97 1.58 -14.82
CA GLY A 207 4.13 2.01 -13.43
C GLY A 207 5.60 2.16 -13.01
N LYS A 208 5.86 2.97 -11.99
CA LYS A 208 7.19 3.16 -11.38
C LYS A 208 7.24 2.55 -10.00
N VAL A 209 8.40 2.05 -9.60
CA VAL A 209 8.65 1.54 -8.25
C VAL A 209 9.84 2.26 -7.65
N ALA A 210 9.69 2.79 -6.45
CA ALA A 210 10.80 3.34 -5.69
C ALA A 210 11.14 2.45 -4.50
N ILE A 211 12.42 2.30 -4.22
CA ILE A 211 12.95 1.49 -3.12
C ILE A 211 13.75 2.42 -2.19
N GLY A 212 13.28 2.55 -0.95
CA GLY A 212 14.00 3.25 0.11
C GLY A 212 15.18 2.44 0.64
N ARG A 213 16.08 3.11 1.35
CA ARG A 213 17.26 2.46 1.94
C ARG A 213 16.85 1.63 3.15
N SER A 214 17.68 0.66 3.47
CA SER A 214 17.50 -0.10 4.70
C SER A 214 17.83 0.73 5.93
N HIS A 215 16.91 0.76 6.89
CA HIS A 215 17.08 1.45 8.17
C HIS A 215 16.72 0.55 9.35
N PRO A 216 17.47 0.61 10.47
CA PRO A 216 17.24 -0.23 11.64
C PRO A 216 16.02 0.23 12.45
N GLY A 217 15.42 -0.72 13.18
CA GLY A 217 14.40 -0.40 14.18
C GLY A 217 13.01 -0.13 13.57
N ALA A 218 12.03 0.08 14.44
CA ALA A 218 10.66 0.39 14.06
C ALA A 218 10.53 1.67 13.22
N GLY A 219 11.31 2.72 13.54
CA GLY A 219 11.37 3.95 12.73
C GLY A 219 12.02 3.74 11.36
N GLY A 220 12.72 2.64 11.15
CA GLY A 220 13.37 2.34 9.88
C GLY A 220 12.38 2.09 8.74
N VAL A 221 11.20 1.53 9.05
CA VAL A 221 10.13 1.37 8.05
C VAL A 221 9.63 2.74 7.59
N VAL A 222 9.36 3.67 8.52
CA VAL A 222 8.94 5.05 8.20
C VAL A 222 9.97 5.75 7.33
N HIS A 223 11.24 5.76 7.75
CA HIS A 223 12.30 6.44 6.99
C HIS A 223 12.45 5.85 5.58
N SER A 224 12.46 4.52 5.45
CA SER A 224 12.55 3.90 4.13
C SER A 224 11.31 4.16 3.29
N TYR A 225 10.12 4.25 3.90
CA TYR A 225 8.89 4.57 3.20
C TYR A 225 8.92 6.01 2.66
N GLU A 226 9.25 6.99 3.50
CA GLU A 226 9.40 8.39 3.12
C GLU A 226 10.43 8.57 2.00
N GLU A 227 11.58 7.88 2.08
CA GLU A 227 12.59 7.88 1.02
C GLU A 227 12.05 7.37 -0.32
N ALA A 228 11.24 6.31 -0.30
CA ALA A 228 10.61 5.78 -1.50
C ALA A 228 9.57 6.76 -2.08
N LEU A 229 8.77 7.42 -1.24
CA LEU A 229 7.82 8.44 -1.69
C LEU A 229 8.55 9.64 -2.31
N ASN A 230 9.61 10.12 -1.66
CA ASN A 230 10.43 11.23 -2.15
C ASN A 230 11.10 10.89 -3.48
N ALA A 231 11.54 9.64 -3.67
CA ALA A 231 12.09 9.19 -4.94
C ALA A 231 11.05 9.17 -6.07
N LEU A 232 9.79 8.81 -5.79
CA LEU A 232 8.69 8.89 -6.77
C LEU A 232 8.37 10.34 -7.16
N ASP A 233 8.24 11.24 -6.18
CA ASP A 233 7.98 12.68 -6.42
C ASP A 233 9.13 13.30 -7.24
N LEU A 234 10.37 12.99 -6.86
CA LEU A 234 11.54 13.46 -7.58
C LEU A 234 11.57 12.95 -9.02
N ALA A 235 11.20 11.69 -9.25
CA ALA A 235 11.17 11.14 -10.61
C ALA A 235 10.12 11.80 -11.51
N GLU A 236 9.04 12.31 -10.93
CA GLU A 236 8.05 13.12 -11.64
C GLU A 236 8.63 14.50 -12.00
N ARG A 237 9.13 15.26 -11.00
CA ARG A 237 9.73 16.59 -11.21
C ARG A 237 10.93 16.58 -12.15
N MET A 238 11.77 15.54 -12.03
CA MET A 238 13.02 15.41 -12.77
C MET A 238 12.87 14.61 -14.06
N GLY A 239 11.67 14.10 -14.40
CA GLY A 239 11.45 13.32 -15.62
C GLY A 239 12.35 12.08 -15.69
N LEU A 240 12.51 11.37 -14.57
CA LEU A 240 13.33 10.16 -14.52
C LEU A 240 12.52 8.98 -15.03
N ASP A 241 12.91 8.41 -16.18
CA ASP A 241 12.15 7.36 -16.88
C ASP A 241 12.45 5.93 -16.40
N GLY A 242 13.32 5.78 -15.39
CA GLY A 242 13.66 4.48 -14.83
C GLY A 242 12.44 3.76 -14.24
N PRO A 243 12.20 2.47 -14.55
CA PRO A 243 11.07 1.72 -14.00
C PRO A 243 11.22 1.45 -12.50
N VAL A 244 12.48 1.40 -12.03
CA VAL A 244 12.84 1.22 -10.63
C VAL A 244 13.79 2.33 -10.22
N LEU A 245 13.46 3.01 -9.12
CA LEU A 245 14.20 4.10 -8.54
C LEU A 245 14.76 3.64 -7.19
N HIS A 246 16.05 3.81 -6.97
CA HIS A 246 16.64 3.57 -5.66
C HIS A 246 16.90 4.90 -4.97
N ALA A 247 16.36 5.09 -3.78
CA ALA A 247 16.58 6.33 -3.02
C ALA A 247 18.07 6.59 -2.74
N ALA A 248 18.87 5.52 -2.64
CA ALA A 248 20.32 5.60 -2.51
C ALA A 248 21.01 6.36 -3.66
N ASP A 249 20.45 6.28 -4.87
CA ASP A 249 21.01 6.94 -6.06
C ASP A 249 20.59 8.42 -6.15
N LEU A 250 19.64 8.84 -5.31
CA LEU A 250 18.99 10.15 -5.36
C LEU A 250 19.29 11.01 -4.14
N LEU A 251 20.28 10.63 -3.31
CA LEU A 251 20.60 11.30 -2.05
C LEU A 251 21.09 12.76 -2.19
N VAL A 252 21.56 13.15 -3.38
CA VAL A 252 21.98 14.53 -3.63
C VAL A 252 20.79 15.50 -3.57
N TYR A 253 19.61 15.10 -4.02
CA TYR A 253 18.46 15.99 -4.12
C TYR A 253 17.92 16.43 -2.75
N PRO A 254 17.69 15.54 -1.76
CA PRO A 254 17.34 15.95 -0.41
C PRO A 254 18.38 16.85 0.26
N VAL A 255 19.66 16.69 -0.07
CA VAL A 255 20.73 17.59 0.44
C VAL A 255 20.55 18.99 -0.14
N LEU A 256 20.29 19.10 -1.44
CA LEU A 256 20.07 20.36 -2.14
C LEU A 256 18.80 21.09 -1.65
N THR A 257 17.75 20.36 -1.30
CA THR A 257 16.46 20.96 -0.88
C THR A 257 16.32 21.15 0.63
N ARG A 258 17.32 20.76 1.42
CA ARG A 258 17.29 20.89 2.89
C ARG A 258 17.12 22.34 3.34
N ASP A 259 17.75 23.27 2.63
CA ASP A 259 17.52 24.72 2.79
C ASP A 259 16.82 25.25 1.53
N ARG A 260 15.49 25.13 1.53
CA ARG A 260 14.64 25.54 0.41
C ARG A 260 14.79 27.03 0.09
N GLN A 261 14.99 27.87 1.09
CA GLN A 261 15.17 29.31 0.90
C GLN A 261 16.52 29.61 0.24
N ALA A 262 17.61 29.03 0.74
CA ALA A 262 18.92 29.21 0.12
C ALA A 262 18.93 28.69 -1.34
N MET A 263 18.21 27.60 -1.62
CA MET A 263 18.04 27.11 -2.99
C MET A 263 17.24 28.11 -3.86
N ALA A 264 16.15 28.66 -3.35
CA ALA A 264 15.37 29.67 -4.07
C ALA A 264 16.19 30.95 -4.35
N ASP A 265 16.97 31.40 -3.37
CA ASP A 265 17.87 32.54 -3.53
C ASP A 265 18.96 32.24 -4.57
N LEU A 266 19.52 31.03 -4.60
CA LEU A 266 20.46 30.61 -5.64
C LEU A 266 19.81 30.65 -7.02
N VAL A 267 18.61 30.09 -7.15
CA VAL A 267 17.85 30.07 -8.41
C VAL A 267 17.59 31.48 -8.91
N GLU A 268 17.06 32.37 -8.07
CA GLU A 268 16.72 33.74 -8.49
C GLU A 268 17.97 34.56 -8.80
N ASN A 269 19.05 34.45 -8.02
CA ASN A 269 20.29 35.19 -8.29
C ASN A 269 20.98 34.71 -9.58
N VAL A 270 20.98 33.41 -9.86
CA VAL A 270 21.71 32.82 -11.00
C VAL A 270 20.87 32.82 -12.28
N LEU A 271 19.58 32.47 -12.18
CA LEU A 271 18.70 32.26 -13.32
C LEU A 271 17.68 33.40 -13.51
N GLY A 272 17.41 34.22 -12.50
CA GLY A 272 16.51 35.38 -12.59
C GLY A 272 16.77 36.29 -13.80
N PRO A 273 18.04 36.62 -14.15
CA PRO A 273 18.34 37.42 -15.34
C PRO A 273 17.83 36.82 -16.66
N LEU A 274 17.60 35.51 -16.74
CA LEU A 274 17.09 34.82 -17.93
C LEU A 274 15.65 35.22 -18.29
N ARG A 275 14.88 35.75 -17.33
CA ARG A 275 13.54 36.32 -17.56
C ARG A 275 13.56 37.45 -18.60
N ASN A 276 14.68 38.17 -18.71
CA ASN A 276 14.86 39.29 -19.64
C ASN A 276 15.18 38.83 -21.08
N GLY A 277 15.39 37.54 -21.31
CA GLY A 277 15.68 37.00 -22.63
C GLY A 277 14.42 36.81 -23.48
N ARG A 278 14.56 36.94 -24.81
CA ARG A 278 13.46 36.64 -25.74
C ARG A 278 13.10 35.15 -25.65
N GLY A 279 11.82 34.85 -25.42
CA GLY A 279 11.32 33.48 -25.22
C GLY A 279 11.15 33.08 -23.75
N GLY A 280 11.40 33.99 -22.81
CA GLY A 280 11.24 33.76 -21.37
C GLY A 280 12.34 32.88 -20.77
N ALA A 281 12.34 32.77 -19.44
CA ALA A 281 13.33 31.98 -18.70
C ALA A 281 13.26 30.50 -19.06
N GLN A 282 12.07 29.94 -19.26
CA GLN A 282 11.86 28.51 -19.53
C GLN A 282 12.69 28.01 -20.73
N THR A 283 12.71 28.74 -21.84
CA THR A 283 13.49 28.36 -23.03
C THR A 283 14.99 28.18 -22.72
N PHE A 284 15.54 29.01 -21.83
CA PHE A 284 16.95 28.93 -21.44
C PHE A 284 17.19 27.82 -20.42
N ILE A 285 16.26 27.56 -19.51
CA ILE A 285 16.31 26.41 -18.59
C ILE A 285 16.30 25.11 -19.40
N ASP A 286 15.43 24.96 -20.39
CA ASP A 286 15.37 23.78 -21.26
C ASP A 286 16.69 23.60 -22.03
N THR A 287 17.28 24.72 -22.46
CA THR A 287 18.58 24.73 -23.14
C THR A 287 19.70 24.25 -22.22
N LEU A 288 19.78 24.75 -20.99
CA LEU A 288 20.78 24.33 -20.01
C LEU A 288 20.57 22.88 -19.56
N THR A 289 19.34 22.46 -19.34
CA THR A 289 18.97 21.09 -18.97
C THR A 289 19.45 20.12 -20.04
N ALA A 290 19.08 20.34 -21.31
CA ALA A 290 19.53 19.49 -22.41
C ALA A 290 21.06 19.51 -22.57
N TYR A 291 21.71 20.66 -22.35
CA TYR A 291 23.16 20.79 -22.41
C TYR A 291 23.87 19.96 -21.32
N PHE A 292 23.43 20.07 -20.06
CA PHE A 292 24.00 19.33 -18.94
C PHE A 292 23.70 17.82 -19.02
N ASP A 293 22.48 17.42 -19.37
CA ASP A 293 22.08 16.02 -19.55
C ASP A 293 22.79 15.32 -20.73
N SER A 294 23.39 16.11 -21.63
CA SER A 294 24.22 15.62 -22.73
C SER A 294 25.72 15.61 -22.39
N GLY A 295 26.08 15.75 -21.11
CA GLY A 295 27.48 15.82 -20.68
C GLY A 295 28.20 17.07 -21.19
N CYS A 296 27.48 18.18 -21.37
CA CYS A 296 27.98 19.44 -21.93
C CYS A 296 28.43 19.32 -23.40
N VAL A 297 27.88 18.36 -24.15
CA VAL A 297 28.13 18.18 -25.58
C VAL A 297 27.07 18.92 -26.40
N ALA A 298 27.45 20.06 -26.99
CA ALA A 298 26.54 20.94 -27.73
C ALA A 298 25.85 20.26 -28.93
N THR A 299 26.52 19.34 -29.62
CA THR A 299 25.92 18.62 -30.75
C THR A 299 24.78 17.70 -30.32
N GLU A 300 24.96 16.97 -29.22
CA GLU A 300 23.93 16.07 -28.68
C GLU A 300 22.77 16.86 -28.07
N ALA A 301 23.05 17.94 -27.33
CA ALA A 301 22.02 18.81 -26.78
C ALA A 301 21.16 19.47 -27.88
N ALA A 302 21.79 19.92 -28.97
CA ALA A 302 21.09 20.48 -30.12
C ALA A 302 20.18 19.44 -30.78
N ARG A 303 20.66 18.19 -30.92
CA ARG A 303 19.87 17.08 -31.43
C ARG A 303 18.63 16.81 -30.57
N ARG A 304 18.78 16.76 -29.24
CA ARG A 304 17.67 16.54 -28.29
C ARG A 304 16.61 17.64 -28.37
N LEU A 305 17.04 18.89 -28.55
CA LEU A 305 16.12 20.04 -28.68
C LEU A 305 15.61 20.26 -30.12
N SER A 306 15.96 19.40 -31.07
CA SER A 306 15.65 19.59 -32.51
C SER A 306 16.13 20.95 -33.06
N LEU A 307 17.30 21.41 -32.61
CA LEU A 307 17.95 22.66 -33.02
C LEU A 307 19.20 22.39 -33.89
N SER A 308 19.62 23.40 -34.66
CA SER A 308 20.98 23.39 -35.20
C SER A 308 22.00 23.66 -34.10
N VAL A 309 23.21 23.12 -34.23
CA VAL A 309 24.33 23.35 -33.28
C VAL A 309 24.63 24.85 -33.14
N ARG A 310 24.53 25.62 -34.23
CA ARG A 310 24.70 27.08 -34.22
C ARG A 310 23.63 27.77 -33.37
N ALA A 311 22.37 27.35 -33.50
CA ALA A 311 21.28 27.91 -32.70
C ALA A 311 21.44 27.59 -31.21
N LEU A 312 21.88 26.38 -30.85
CA LEU A 312 22.19 26.04 -29.46
C LEU A 312 23.36 26.89 -28.92
N THR A 313 24.45 26.98 -29.69
CA THR A 313 25.65 27.76 -29.29
C THR A 313 25.27 29.22 -29.04
N TYR A 314 24.47 29.82 -29.94
CA TYR A 314 23.95 31.16 -29.76
C TYR A 314 23.09 31.31 -28.49
N ARG A 315 22.27 30.31 -28.15
CA ARG A 315 21.50 30.34 -26.89
C ARG A 315 22.40 30.25 -25.66
N LEU A 316 23.45 29.43 -25.68
CA LEU A 316 24.44 29.35 -24.58
C LEU A 316 25.22 30.66 -24.41
N GLU A 317 25.66 31.27 -25.51
CA GLU A 317 26.27 32.62 -25.50
C GLU A 317 25.30 33.67 -24.95
N ARG A 318 24.02 33.58 -25.32
CA ARG A 318 22.99 34.47 -24.80
C ARG A 318 22.79 34.31 -23.31
N ILE A 319 22.77 33.08 -22.80
CA ILE A 319 22.71 32.78 -21.36
C ILE A 319 23.90 33.45 -20.67
N HIS A 320 25.12 33.24 -21.17
CA HIS A 320 26.31 33.88 -20.62
C HIS A 320 26.19 35.42 -20.59
N SER A 321 25.68 36.04 -21.66
CA SER A 321 25.50 37.49 -21.71
C SER A 321 24.45 38.02 -20.71
N LEU A 322 23.47 37.20 -20.32
CA LEU A 322 22.39 37.60 -19.41
C LEU A 322 22.76 37.36 -17.96
N THR A 323 23.42 36.23 -17.65
CA THR A 323 23.74 35.81 -16.28
C THR A 323 25.15 36.20 -15.84
N GLY A 324 26.04 36.50 -16.80
CA GLY A 324 27.48 36.66 -16.56
C GLY A 324 28.21 35.32 -16.31
N ALA A 325 27.49 34.20 -16.25
CA ALA A 325 28.05 32.87 -15.98
C ALA A 325 28.17 32.08 -17.29
N ASP A 326 29.37 31.66 -17.64
CA ASP A 326 29.63 30.84 -18.83
C ASP A 326 29.32 29.35 -18.56
N PRO A 327 28.34 28.73 -19.26
CA PRO A 327 28.05 27.30 -19.10
C PRO A 327 29.21 26.35 -19.43
N ALA A 328 30.20 26.81 -20.21
CA ALA A 328 31.38 26.03 -20.57
C ALA A 328 32.51 26.14 -19.54
N ASP A 329 32.54 27.18 -18.71
CA ASP A 329 33.52 27.30 -17.63
C ASP A 329 33.17 26.34 -16.47
N PRO A 330 34.11 25.52 -15.95
CA PRO A 330 33.80 24.53 -14.91
C PRO A 330 33.19 25.09 -13.62
N VAL A 331 33.64 26.27 -13.17
CA VAL A 331 33.16 26.87 -11.92
C VAL A 331 31.75 27.42 -12.10
N ASN A 332 31.53 28.18 -13.17
CA ASN A 332 30.22 28.71 -13.53
C ASN A 332 29.22 27.59 -13.82
N ARG A 333 29.66 26.53 -14.49
CA ARG A 333 28.86 25.36 -14.83
C ARG A 333 28.27 24.69 -13.60
N TYR A 334 29.07 24.45 -12.56
CA TYR A 334 28.56 23.81 -11.34
C TYR A 334 27.43 24.65 -10.71
N THR A 335 27.63 25.96 -10.62
CA THR A 335 26.63 26.90 -10.10
C THR A 335 25.36 26.92 -10.96
N LEU A 336 25.50 27.03 -12.29
CA LEU A 336 24.37 27.02 -13.24
C LEU A 336 23.61 25.69 -13.20
N GLN A 337 24.32 24.56 -13.17
CA GLN A 337 23.70 23.24 -13.13
C GLN A 337 22.95 23.02 -11.81
N THR A 338 23.53 23.44 -10.68
CA THR A 338 22.86 23.38 -9.38
C THR A 338 21.61 24.26 -9.36
N ALA A 339 21.70 25.48 -9.91
CA ALA A 339 20.55 26.38 -10.01
C ALA A 339 19.46 25.81 -10.95
N VAL A 340 19.82 25.16 -12.06
CA VAL A 340 18.84 24.51 -12.95
C VAL A 340 18.15 23.33 -12.26
N ILE A 341 18.89 22.51 -11.50
CA ILE A 341 18.29 21.46 -10.67
C ILE A 341 17.34 22.07 -9.64
N GLY A 342 17.78 23.14 -8.95
CA GLY A 342 16.95 23.89 -8.01
C GLY A 342 15.67 24.43 -8.63
N ALA A 343 15.76 25.02 -9.83
CA ALA A 343 14.60 25.56 -10.55
C ALA A 343 13.57 24.47 -10.85
N ARG A 344 14.00 23.29 -11.29
CA ARG A 344 13.11 22.14 -11.53
C ARG A 344 12.49 21.61 -10.25
N LEU A 345 13.24 21.56 -9.15
CA LEU A 345 12.73 21.12 -7.85
C LEU A 345 11.71 22.09 -7.24
N LEU A 346 11.85 23.38 -7.53
CA LEU A 346 11.01 24.46 -7.01
C LEU A 346 9.87 24.85 -7.97
N ASP A 347 9.76 24.22 -9.13
CA ASP A 347 8.78 24.57 -10.19
C ASP A 347 8.93 26.02 -10.70
N TRP A 348 10.17 26.53 -10.73
CA TRP A 348 10.51 27.86 -11.28
C TRP A 348 10.71 27.76 -12.80
N PRO A 349 10.21 28.72 -13.60
CA PRO A 349 9.75 30.07 -13.24
C PRO A 349 8.25 30.19 -13.00
N ASP A 350 7.50 29.09 -13.06
CA ASP A 350 6.03 29.07 -13.01
C ASP A 350 5.47 29.31 -11.60
N THR A 351 6.31 29.19 -10.56
CA THR A 351 6.00 29.70 -9.23
C THR A 351 6.10 31.23 -9.21
N GLU A 352 4.95 31.90 -9.29
CA GLU A 352 4.85 33.28 -8.80
C GLU A 352 5.13 33.26 -7.29
N GLY A 353 6.15 34.03 -6.87
CA GLY A 353 6.60 34.10 -5.48
C GLY A 353 5.63 34.78 -4.52
#